data_AF-A0A261BIX5-F1
#
_entry.id   AF-A0A261BIX5-F1
#
_cell.length_a   1.000
_cell.length_b   1.000
_cell.length_c   1.000
_cell.angle_alpha   90.00
_cell.angle_beta   90.00
_cell.angle_gamma   90.00
#
_symmetry.space_group_name_H-M   'P 1'
#
loop_
_entity.id
_entity.type
_entity.pdbx_description
1 polymer ?
#
loop_
_entity_poly.entity_id
_entity_poly.type
_entity_poly.pdbx_seq_one_letter_code
_entity_poly.pdbx_strand_id
1 'polypeptide(L)'
;MALNRDEWDEIPDSDLHETIVERIEGLGEMFPDSLRSLVHSTVSWSSWGVKGLVIWIVSTTSLIAFLPYIIEKERSDLEKTQVAQQRQMLLGPSAAIQQAKTA
;
A
#
# COMPACT_ATOMS: atom_id res chain seq x y z
N MET A 1 -0.19 2.69 -59.17
CA MET A 1 -0.32 2.50 -57.71
C MET A 1 -1.66 3.08 -57.33
N ALA A 2 -2.70 2.24 -57.28
CA ALA A 2 -4.00 2.68 -56.79
C ALA A 2 -3.84 2.92 -55.28
N LEU A 3 -4.11 4.13 -54.81
CA LEU A 3 -4.27 4.38 -53.38
C LEU A 3 -5.44 3.50 -52.94
N ASN A 4 -5.17 2.53 -52.07
CA ASN A 4 -6.20 1.86 -51.31
C ASN A 4 -6.81 2.94 -50.43
N ARG A 5 -7.86 3.60 -50.92
CA ARG A 5 -8.59 4.59 -50.14
C ARG A 5 -9.31 3.77 -49.07
N ASP A 6 -8.98 4.01 -47.82
CA ASP A 6 -9.53 3.19 -46.74
C ASP A 6 -11.02 3.50 -46.62
N GLU A 7 -11.85 2.50 -46.31
CA GLU A 7 -13.31 2.65 -46.21
C GLU A 7 -13.73 3.81 -45.28
N TRP A 8 -12.85 4.17 -44.34
CA TRP A 8 -12.97 5.29 -43.41
C TRP A 8 -12.89 6.67 -44.07
N ASP A 9 -12.18 6.81 -45.19
CA ASP A 9 -12.04 8.09 -45.93
C ASP A 9 -13.33 8.48 -46.69
N GLU A 10 -14.26 7.55 -46.87
CA GLU A 10 -15.54 7.79 -47.56
C GLU A 10 -16.67 8.20 -46.60
N ILE A 11 -16.43 8.07 -45.29
CA ILE A 11 -17.39 8.42 -44.25
C ILE A 11 -17.24 9.92 -43.93
N PRO A 12 -18.33 10.72 -43.97
CA PRO A 12 -18.27 12.12 -43.56
C PRO A 12 -17.82 12.25 -42.10
N ASP A 13 -16.92 13.20 -41.81
CA ASP A 13 -16.45 13.48 -40.44
C ASP A 13 -17.60 13.70 -39.43
N SER A 14 -18.76 14.19 -39.91
CA SER A 14 -19.96 14.39 -39.08
C SER A 14 -20.57 13.09 -38.54
N ASP A 15 -20.29 11.96 -39.20
CA ASP A 15 -20.78 10.63 -38.85
C ASP A 15 -19.75 9.84 -38.02
N LEU A 16 -18.51 10.36 -37.91
CA LEU A 16 -17.46 9.78 -37.08
C LEU A 16 -17.66 10.19 -35.61
N HIS A 17 -17.97 9.22 -34.75
CA HIS A 17 -18.13 9.47 -33.33
C HIS A 17 -16.84 9.17 -32.56
N GLU A 18 -15.94 10.15 -32.48
CA GLU A 18 -14.69 10.02 -31.72
C GLU A 18 -14.93 9.89 -30.22
N THR A 19 -14.24 8.94 -29.61
CA THR A 19 -14.16 8.83 -28.15
C THR A 19 -13.19 9.84 -27.56
N ILE A 20 -13.34 10.15 -26.26
CA ILE A 20 -12.37 11.02 -25.55
C ILE A 20 -10.96 10.42 -25.61
N VAL A 21 -10.84 9.09 -25.65
CA VAL A 21 -9.54 8.39 -25.74
C VAL A 21 -8.88 8.64 -27.10
N GLU A 22 -9.60 8.44 -28.20
CA GLU A 22 -9.09 8.71 -29.56
C GLU A 22 -8.67 10.17 -29.72
N ARG A 23 -9.42 11.10 -29.11
CA ARG A 23 -9.02 12.52 -29.10
C ARG A 23 -7.70 12.76 -28.36
N ILE A 24 -7.52 12.16 -27.19
CA ILE A 24 -6.28 12.31 -26.41
C ILE A 24 -5.11 11.64 -27.13
N GLU A 25 -5.36 10.50 -27.78
CA GLU A 25 -4.37 9.79 -28.58
C GLU A 25 -3.95 10.63 -29.79
N GLY A 26 -4.90 11.15 -30.58
CA GLY A 26 -4.64 12.03 -31.71
C GLY A 26 -3.97 13.35 -31.30
N LEU A 27 -4.37 13.95 -30.17
CA LEU A 27 -3.66 15.12 -29.63
C LEU A 27 -2.23 14.77 -29.21
N GLY A 28 -2.05 13.57 -28.64
CA GLY A 28 -0.76 12.99 -28.34
C GLY A 28 0.09 12.91 -29.60
N GLU A 29 -0.46 12.38 -30.70
CA GLU A 29 0.18 12.20 -32.01
C GLU A 29 0.83 13.46 -32.58
N MET A 30 0.33 14.64 -32.23
CA MET A 30 0.89 15.92 -32.68
C MET A 30 2.21 16.31 -31.99
N PHE A 31 2.58 15.68 -30.87
CA PHE A 31 3.81 15.99 -30.12
C PHE A 31 4.96 15.03 -30.46
N PRO A 32 6.23 15.48 -30.45
CA PRO A 32 7.38 14.59 -30.66
C PRO A 32 7.49 13.52 -29.58
N ASP A 33 7.96 12.33 -29.97
CA ASP A 33 8.09 11.15 -29.09
C ASP A 33 8.94 11.43 -27.84
N SER A 34 9.93 12.30 -27.96
CA SER A 34 10.77 12.72 -26.84
C SER A 34 9.96 13.38 -25.73
N LEU A 35 8.98 14.24 -26.06
CA LEU A 35 8.12 14.89 -25.08
C LEU A 35 7.17 13.88 -24.43
N ARG A 36 6.58 12.96 -25.21
CA ARG A 36 5.70 11.91 -24.65
C ARG A 36 6.45 10.99 -23.69
N SER A 37 7.65 10.57 -24.06
CA SER A 37 8.50 9.70 -23.24
C SER A 37 8.93 10.38 -21.94
N LEU A 38 9.26 11.68 -21.99
CA LEU A 38 9.58 12.47 -20.80
C LEU A 38 8.39 12.56 -19.86
N VAL A 39 7.20 12.93 -20.36
CA VAL A 39 5.98 13.02 -19.55
C VAL A 39 5.67 11.68 -18.90
N HIS A 40 5.70 10.59 -19.66
CA HIS A 40 5.47 9.24 -19.15
C HIS A 40 6.49 8.86 -18.06
N SER A 41 7.78 9.17 -18.29
CA SER A 41 8.85 8.91 -17.32
C SER A 41 8.70 9.74 -16.04
N THR A 42 8.33 11.02 -16.16
CA THR A 42 8.08 11.90 -15.02
C THR A 42 6.89 11.42 -14.20
N VAL A 43 5.80 11.00 -14.84
CA VAL A 43 4.62 10.46 -14.14
C VAL A 43 4.98 9.16 -13.42
N SER A 44 5.70 8.26 -14.09
CA SER A 44 6.17 7.00 -13.50
C SER A 44 7.07 7.24 -12.29
N TRP A 45 8.06 8.13 -12.43
CA TRP A 45 8.97 8.47 -11.34
C TRP A 45 8.24 9.16 -10.17
N SER A 46 7.30 10.06 -10.47
CA SER A 46 6.47 10.71 -9.45
C SER A 46 5.62 9.70 -8.69
N SER A 47 4.99 8.76 -9.39
CA SER A 47 4.21 7.67 -8.78
C SER A 47 5.07 6.79 -7.88
N TRP A 48 6.27 6.43 -8.34
CA TRP A 48 7.24 5.68 -7.55
C TRP A 48 7.68 6.45 -6.29
N GLY A 49 7.99 7.75 -6.44
CA GLY A 49 8.38 8.63 -5.34
C GLY A 49 7.29 8.78 -4.28
N VAL A 50 6.04 9.00 -4.70
CA VAL A 50 4.90 9.10 -3.78
C VAL A 50 4.72 7.80 -2.99
N LYS A 51 4.81 6.63 -3.64
CA LYS A 51 4.75 5.34 -2.93
C LYS A 51 5.86 5.20 -1.89
N GLY A 52 7.08 5.62 -2.24
CA GLY A 52 8.22 5.67 -1.32
C GLY A 52 7.98 6.58 -0.11
N LEU A 53 7.37 7.74 -0.33
CA LEU A 53 7.05 8.67 0.75
C LEU A 53 5.94 8.14 1.66
N VAL A 54 4.89 7.53 1.10
CA VAL A 54 3.81 6.93 1.91
C VAL A 54 4.38 5.83 2.80
N ILE A 55 5.20 4.92 2.28
CA ILE A 55 5.76 3.84 3.10
C ILE A 55 6.71 4.37 4.17
N TRP A 56 7.49 5.41 3.87
CA TRP A 56 8.36 6.07 4.85
C TRP A 56 7.57 6.72 5.99
N ILE A 57 6.54 7.50 5.65
CA ILE A 57 5.69 8.18 6.63
C ILE A 57 4.94 7.16 7.50
N VAL A 58 4.33 6.15 6.89
CA VAL A 58 3.61 5.11 7.64
C VAL A 58 4.57 4.34 8.55
N SER A 59 5.76 3.97 8.05
CA SER A 59 6.77 3.26 8.83
C SER A 59 7.27 4.07 10.03
N THR A 60 7.67 5.33 9.80
CA THR A 60 8.17 6.22 10.87
C THR A 60 7.07 6.56 11.89
N THR A 61 5.85 6.83 11.43
CA THR A 61 4.70 7.10 12.30
C THR A 61 4.37 5.87 13.15
N SER A 62 4.33 4.69 12.54
CA SER A 62 4.12 3.41 13.22
C SER A 62 5.17 3.19 14.31
N LEU A 63 6.45 3.41 14.00
CA LEU A 63 7.53 3.24 14.96
C LEU A 63 7.38 4.19 16.16
N ILE A 64 7.14 5.48 15.92
CA ILE A 64 7.02 6.47 17.02
C ILE A 64 5.78 6.19 17.88
N ALA A 65 4.67 5.75 17.28
CA ALA A 65 3.43 5.47 18.00
C ALA A 65 3.46 4.16 18.79
N PHE A 66 3.96 3.07 18.19
CA PHE A 66 3.91 1.75 18.82
C PHE A 66 5.07 1.48 19.77
N LEU A 67 6.23 2.13 19.59
CA LEU A 67 7.39 1.90 20.47
C LEU A 67 7.09 2.13 21.97
N PRO A 68 6.51 3.25 22.42
CA PRO A 68 6.19 3.44 23.84
C PRO A 68 5.14 2.43 24.33
N TYR A 69 4.14 2.13 23.50
CA TYR A 69 3.09 1.17 23.82
C TYR A 69 3.63 -0.25 24.03
N ILE A 70 4.56 -0.70 23.17
CA ILE A 70 5.17 -2.02 23.28
C ILE A 70 5.98 -2.14 24.58
N ILE A 71 6.76 -1.12 24.93
CA ILE A 71 7.57 -1.14 26.16
C ILE A 71 6.68 -1.25 27.40
N GLU A 72 5.58 -0.49 27.44
CA GLU A 72 4.64 -0.56 28.56
C GLU A 72 3.94 -1.92 28.63
N LYS A 73 3.55 -2.47 27.47
CA LYS A 73 2.94 -3.80 27.36
C LYS A 73 3.89 -4.91 27.80
N GLU A 74 5.14 -4.88 27.36
CA GLU A 74 6.18 -5.84 27.77
C GLU A 74 6.44 -5.77 29.27
N ARG A 75 6.54 -4.55 29.83
CA ARG A 75 6.68 -4.37 31.28
C ARG A 75 5.52 -5.00 32.05
N SER A 76 4.27 -4.74 31.62
CA SER A 76 3.08 -5.31 32.27
C SER A 76 3.07 -6.84 32.21
N ASP A 77 3.47 -7.42 31.09
CA ASP A 77 3.54 -8.87 30.92
C ASP A 77 4.65 -9.49 31.80
N LEU A 78 5.79 -8.82 31.96
CA LEU A 78 6.86 -9.27 32.86
C LEU A 78 6.41 -9.27 34.33
N GLU A 79 5.75 -8.21 34.79
CA GLU A 79 5.24 -8.11 36.15
C GLU A 79 4.22 -9.23 36.46
N LYS A 80 3.28 -9.49 35.54
CA LYS A 80 2.32 -10.60 35.68
C LYS A 80 3.01 -11.96 35.74
N THR A 81 4.03 -12.18 34.92
CA THR A 81 4.76 -13.46 34.87
C THR A 81 5.55 -13.70 36.14
N GLN A 82 6.20 -12.67 36.70
CA GLN A 82 6.92 -12.77 37.97
C GLN A 82 5.97 -13.07 39.13
N VAL A 83 4.83 -12.38 39.22
CA VAL A 83 3.83 -12.66 40.26
C VAL A 83 3.28 -14.09 40.13
N ALA A 84 3.03 -14.56 38.91
CA ALA A 84 2.58 -15.93 38.68
C ALA A 84 3.64 -16.97 39.12
N GLN A 85 4.91 -16.74 38.79
CA GLN A 85 6.02 -17.58 39.24
C GLN A 85 6.18 -17.57 40.76
N GLN A 86 6.08 -16.40 41.39
CA GLN A 86 6.15 -16.27 42.85
C GLN A 86 5.00 -17.03 43.52
N ARG A 87 3.78 -16.95 43.00
CA ARG A 87 2.64 -17.75 43.48
C ARG A 87 2.90 -19.25 43.33
N GLN A 88 3.45 -19.71 42.20
CA GLN A 88 3.79 -21.12 42.00
C GLN A 88 4.90 -21.60 42.94
N MET A 89 5.92 -20.78 43.20
CA MET A 89 7.00 -21.09 44.15
C MET A 89 6.51 -21.12 45.60
N LEU A 90 5.66 -20.18 46.02
CA LEU A 90 5.14 -20.11 47.39
C LEU A 90 4.11 -21.19 47.72
N LEU A 91 3.32 -21.60 46.72
CA LEU A 91 2.25 -22.59 46.92
C LEU A 91 2.75 -24.02 46.67
N GLY A 92 3.90 -24.19 46.03
CA GLY A 92 4.42 -25.48 45.60
C GLY A 92 3.46 -26.21 44.63
N PRO A 93 3.88 -27.33 44.02
CA PRO A 93 3.03 -28.10 43.11
C PRO A 93 1.70 -28.52 43.75
N SER A 94 1.67 -28.72 45.08
CA SER A 94 0.51 -29.26 45.79
C SER A 94 -0.69 -28.32 45.89
N ALA A 95 -0.51 -27.00 46.06
CA ALA A 95 -1.65 -26.08 46.15
C ALA A 95 -2.19 -25.64 44.78
N ALA A 96 -1.37 -25.70 43.72
CA ALA A 96 -1.84 -25.53 42.33
C ALA A 96 -2.76 -26.69 41.89
N ILE A 97 -2.43 -27.93 42.26
CA ILE A 97 -3.26 -29.11 41.98
C ILE A 97 -4.57 -29.09 42.79
N GLN A 98 -4.56 -28.53 44.01
CA GLN A 98 -5.77 -28.40 44.81
C GLN A 98 -6.76 -27.38 44.23
N GLN A 99 -6.29 -26.22 43.74
CA GLN A 99 -7.16 -25.23 43.09
C GLN A 99 -7.73 -25.72 41.75
N ALA A 100 -6.99 -26.53 40.99
CA ALA A 100 -7.48 -27.15 39.75
C ALA A 100 -8.48 -28.30 39.99
N LYS A 101 -8.55 -28.85 41.21
CA LYS A 101 -9.49 -29.92 41.59
C LYS A 101 -10.77 -29.38 42.24
N THR A 102 -10.76 -28.13 42.71
CA THR A 102 -11.94 -27.45 43.29
C THR A 102 -12.62 -26.46 42.34
N ALA A 103 -12.10 -26.29 41.12
CA ALA A 103 -12.80 -25.70 39.98
C ALA A 103 -13.45 -26.82 39.13
#